data_AF-A0A641M9V4-F1
#
_entry.id   AF-A0A641M9V4-F1
#
_cell.length_a   1.000
_cell.length_b   1.000
_cell.length_c   1.000
_cell.angle_alpha   90.00
_cell.angle_beta   90.00
_cell.angle_gamma   90.00
#
_symmetry.space_group_name_H-M   'P 1'
#
loop_
_entity.id
_entity.type
_entity.pdbx_description
1 polymer ?
#
loop_
_entity_poly.entity_id
_entity_poly.type
_entity_poly.pdbx_seq_one_letter_code
_entity_poly.pdbx_strand_id
1 'polypeptide(L)'
;MKYLYIFILSCLTLNLYSQDSCKNYIHSYVMLDQAASKCIETIQYFDGLGRSFMTVQKGVTPSRKNLLTEQWRDETGRLVEDRLPIVTTSDRVYSYKEAMATYNDGVYYTEYAYDYSPLKRVISIMGPGENFSRDLSTGYSSNKATGILLCKLYKVTFTGELVLNGNYAEKELFVVREKDEDHNETYTFRDKQDRKVLVRQMLGDIPHDTYFVYDACDNLIFVLPPAYQDEPDLDLYAYQYKYDNWGHC
;
A
#
# COMPACT_ATOMS: atom_id res chain seq x y z
N MET A 1 27.45 7.77 -79.52
CA MET A 1 27.06 6.53 -78.80
C MET A 1 26.33 6.96 -77.54
N LYS A 2 25.04 6.61 -77.39
CA LYS A 2 24.21 6.96 -76.23
C LYS A 2 24.35 5.83 -75.19
N TYR A 3 24.89 6.14 -74.02
CA TYR A 3 24.93 5.20 -72.89
C TYR A 3 23.64 5.33 -72.08
N LEU A 4 22.97 4.19 -71.88
CA LEU A 4 21.67 4.05 -71.24
C LEU A 4 21.84 3.21 -69.96
N TYR A 5 21.63 3.87 -68.81
CA TYR A 5 21.15 3.40 -67.47
C TYR A 5 21.81 2.15 -66.84
N ILE A 6 21.85 1.98 -65.51
CA ILE A 6 20.71 1.84 -64.59
C ILE A 6 21.24 2.07 -63.16
N PHE A 7 20.60 2.97 -62.41
CA PHE A 7 20.82 3.11 -60.97
C PHE A 7 19.87 2.12 -60.27
N ILE A 8 20.40 1.00 -59.78
CA ILE A 8 19.64 0.03 -59.00
C ILE A 8 19.44 0.62 -57.60
N LEU A 9 18.23 1.10 -57.32
CA LEU A 9 17.83 1.51 -55.98
C LEU A 9 17.62 0.25 -55.14
N SER A 10 18.68 -0.19 -54.43
CA SER A 10 18.56 -1.29 -53.47
C SER A 10 17.71 -0.83 -52.29
N CYS A 11 16.47 -1.32 -52.24
CA CYS A 11 15.57 -1.10 -51.11
C CYS A 11 16.15 -1.86 -49.90
N LEU A 12 16.87 -1.14 -49.04
CA LEU A 12 17.43 -1.69 -47.80
C LEU A 12 16.26 -1.94 -46.84
N THR A 13 15.79 -3.18 -46.76
CA THR A 13 14.78 -3.58 -45.79
C THR A 13 15.42 -3.58 -44.40
N LEU A 14 15.24 -2.50 -43.65
CA LEU A 14 15.58 -2.47 -42.22
C LEU A 14 14.62 -3.41 -41.50
N ASN A 15 15.10 -4.60 -41.14
CA ASN A 15 14.38 -5.48 -40.23
C ASN A 15 14.38 -4.83 -38.84
N LEU A 16 13.30 -4.13 -38.51
CA LEU A 16 13.06 -3.64 -37.16
C LEU A 16 12.58 -4.82 -36.33
N TYR A 17 13.47 -5.34 -35.48
CA TYR A 17 13.10 -6.36 -34.50
C TYR A 17 12.55 -5.67 -33.25
N SER A 18 11.34 -6.06 -32.86
CA SER A 18 10.80 -5.74 -31.54
C SER A 18 11.65 -6.43 -30.46
N GLN A 19 11.88 -5.76 -29.33
CA GLN A 19 12.53 -6.35 -28.16
C GLN A 19 11.78 -7.62 -27.72
N ASP A 20 10.46 -7.58 -27.75
CA ASP A 20 9.58 -8.72 -27.51
C ASP A 20 8.46 -8.69 -28.55
N SER A 21 8.29 -9.78 -29.32
CA SER A 21 7.28 -9.85 -30.37
C SER A 21 5.86 -10.04 -29.85
N CYS A 22 5.71 -10.40 -28.57
CA CYS A 22 4.43 -10.79 -27.98
C CYS A 22 3.97 -9.85 -26.86
N LYS A 23 4.75 -8.81 -26.52
CA LYS A 23 4.44 -7.90 -25.41
C LYS A 23 4.59 -6.44 -25.82
N ASN A 24 3.71 -5.60 -25.29
CA ASN A 24 3.85 -4.16 -25.40
C ASN A 24 4.86 -3.65 -24.38
N TYR A 25 5.77 -2.77 -24.79
CA TYR A 25 6.76 -2.17 -23.90
C TYR A 25 7.14 -0.75 -24.32
N ILE A 26 7.64 0.02 -23.35
CA ILE A 26 8.30 1.31 -23.57
C ILE A 26 9.76 1.15 -23.14
N HIS A 27 10.69 1.50 -24.03
CA HIS A 27 12.12 1.51 -23.74
C HIS A 27 12.61 2.96 -23.67
N SER A 28 13.05 3.35 -22.48
CA SER A 28 13.48 4.71 -22.17
C SER A 28 14.99 4.77 -21.95
N TYR A 29 15.60 5.83 -22.45
CA TYR A 29 17.02 6.11 -22.31
C TYR A 29 17.21 7.47 -21.62
N VAL A 30 17.99 7.50 -20.55
CA VAL A 30 18.46 8.75 -19.94
C VAL A 30 19.95 8.87 -20.19
N MET A 31 20.35 9.81 -21.04
CA MET A 31 21.75 10.04 -21.40
C MET A 31 22.49 10.70 -20.22
N LEU A 32 23.62 10.12 -19.83
CA LEU A 32 24.46 10.59 -18.72
C LEU A 32 25.61 11.49 -19.19
N ASP A 33 25.80 11.60 -20.50
CA ASP A 33 26.81 12.42 -21.12
C ASP A 33 26.27 13.10 -22.39
N GLN A 34 26.93 14.20 -22.78
CA GLN A 34 26.56 14.96 -23.97
C GLN A 34 26.77 14.17 -25.27
N ALA A 35 27.71 13.21 -25.27
CA ALA A 35 27.98 12.36 -26.42
C ALA A 35 26.99 11.19 -26.57
N ALA A 36 26.03 11.02 -25.64
CA ALA A 36 25.11 9.89 -25.59
C ALA A 36 25.81 8.52 -25.63
N SER A 37 27.03 8.44 -25.08
CA SER A 37 27.82 7.21 -24.98
C SER A 37 27.55 6.44 -23.70
N LYS A 38 26.96 7.09 -22.70
CA LYS A 38 26.54 6.49 -21.43
C LYS A 38 25.08 6.79 -21.23
N CYS A 39 24.30 5.76 -20.94
CA CYS A 39 22.88 5.92 -20.65
C CYS A 39 22.42 4.99 -19.53
N ILE A 40 21.32 5.38 -18.89
CA ILE A 40 20.49 4.50 -18.08
C ILE A 40 19.34 4.03 -18.97
N GLU A 41 19.21 2.72 -19.10
CA GLU A 41 18.16 2.08 -19.87
C GLU A 41 17.09 1.48 -18.94
N THR A 42 15.83 1.79 -19.23
CA THR A 42 14.68 1.24 -18.50
C THR A 42 13.67 0.70 -19.51
N ILE A 43 13.27 -0.56 -19.35
CA ILE A 43 12.19 -1.18 -20.13
C ILE A 43 10.98 -1.37 -19.21
N GLN A 44 9.82 -0.85 -19.61
CA GLN A 44 8.55 -1.06 -18.92
C GLN A 44 7.63 -1.87 -19.81
N TYR A 45 7.11 -2.99 -19.32
CA TYR A 45 6.18 -3.85 -20.03
C TYR A 45 4.75 -3.61 -19.56
N PHE A 46 3.82 -3.66 -20.50
CA PHE A 46 2.42 -3.33 -20.31
C PHE A 46 1.52 -4.50 -20.72
N ASP A 47 0.40 -4.63 -20.01
CA ASP A 47 -0.66 -5.55 -20.39
C ASP A 47 -1.52 -4.99 -21.54
N GLY A 48 -2.53 -5.75 -21.97
CA GLY A 48 -3.45 -5.35 -23.05
C GLY A 48 -4.32 -4.13 -22.74
N LEU A 49 -4.35 -3.67 -21.48
CA LEU A 49 -5.08 -2.48 -21.03
C LEU A 49 -4.15 -1.29 -20.78
N GLY A 50 -2.86 -1.41 -21.11
CA GLY A 50 -1.87 -0.34 -20.96
C GLY A 50 -1.37 -0.15 -19.53
N ARG A 51 -1.54 -1.13 -18.64
CA ARG A 51 -1.05 -1.07 -17.26
C ARG A 51 0.33 -1.71 -17.18
N SER A 52 1.30 -1.04 -16.56
CA SER A 52 2.64 -1.60 -16.39
C SER A 52 2.61 -2.76 -15.40
N PHE A 53 3.18 -3.90 -15.79
CA PHE A 53 3.25 -5.09 -14.93
C PHE A 53 4.70 -5.53 -14.65
N MET A 54 5.68 -5.08 -15.44
CA MET A 54 7.08 -5.43 -15.22
C MET A 54 8.00 -4.29 -15.61
N THR A 55 9.01 -4.01 -14.80
CA THR A 55 10.03 -2.99 -15.08
C THR A 55 11.41 -3.61 -15.00
N VAL A 56 12.25 -3.34 -16.00
CA VAL A 56 13.64 -3.77 -16.08
C VAL A 56 14.53 -2.54 -16.10
N GLN A 57 15.38 -2.39 -15.10
CA GLN A 57 16.45 -1.41 -15.09
C GLN A 57 17.74 -2.11 -15.52
N LYS A 58 18.26 -1.79 -16.70
CA LYS A 58 19.36 -2.57 -17.28
C LYS A 58 20.70 -2.18 -16.68
N GLY A 59 21.50 -3.18 -16.34
CA GLY A 59 22.90 -3.00 -15.91
C GLY A 59 23.13 -2.12 -14.68
N VAL A 60 22.10 -1.88 -13.86
CA VAL A 60 22.15 -0.96 -12.70
C VAL A 60 22.84 -1.58 -11.48
N THR A 61 22.97 -2.90 -11.41
CA THR A 61 23.64 -3.57 -10.29
C THR A 61 25.17 -3.43 -10.38
N PRO A 62 25.91 -3.59 -9.25
CA PRO A 62 27.38 -3.52 -9.27
C PRO A 62 28.05 -4.48 -10.26
N SER A 63 27.45 -5.66 -10.44
CA SER A 63 27.92 -6.69 -11.41
C SER A 63 27.39 -6.48 -12.83
N ARG A 64 26.83 -5.30 -13.15
CA ARG A 64 26.25 -4.95 -14.45
C ARG A 64 25.12 -5.86 -14.94
N LYS A 65 24.43 -6.52 -14.00
CA LYS A 65 23.16 -7.22 -14.25
C LYS A 65 21.96 -6.27 -14.13
N ASN A 66 20.82 -6.70 -14.62
CA ASN A 66 19.56 -5.97 -14.56
C ASN A 66 18.91 -6.12 -13.19
N LEU A 67 18.12 -5.12 -12.80
CA LEU A 67 17.19 -5.20 -11.69
C LEU A 67 15.77 -5.24 -12.27
N LEU A 68 15.01 -6.29 -11.94
CA LEU A 68 13.69 -6.55 -12.53
C LEU A 68 12.64 -6.64 -11.43
N THR A 69 11.55 -5.88 -11.58
CA THR A 69 10.36 -5.94 -10.71
C THR A 69 9.14 -6.35 -11.50
N GLU A 70 8.24 -7.10 -10.88
CA GLU A 70 7.02 -7.59 -11.52
C GLU A 70 5.82 -7.50 -10.56
N GLN A 71 4.67 -7.10 -11.09
CA GLN A 71 3.42 -6.93 -10.38
C GLN A 71 2.31 -7.62 -11.15
N TRP A 72 1.49 -8.38 -10.45
CA TRP A 72 0.34 -9.05 -11.03
C TRP A 72 -0.95 -8.38 -10.58
N ARG A 73 -1.86 -8.22 -11.53
CA ARG A 73 -3.18 -7.66 -11.30
C ARG A 73 -4.24 -8.63 -11.78
N ASP A 74 -5.37 -8.65 -11.10
CA ASP A 74 -6.54 -9.37 -11.58
C ASP A 74 -7.20 -8.67 -12.79
N GLU A 75 -8.23 -9.31 -13.34
CA GLU A 75 -9.00 -8.80 -14.49
C GLU A 75 -9.62 -7.42 -14.21
N THR A 76 -9.93 -7.11 -12.94
CA THR A 76 -10.50 -5.82 -12.52
C THR A 76 -9.44 -4.75 -12.23
N GLY A 77 -8.15 -5.09 -12.37
CA GLY A 77 -7.00 -4.21 -12.18
C GLY A 77 -6.49 -4.06 -10.75
N ARG A 78 -6.98 -4.87 -9.81
CA ARG A 78 -6.49 -4.88 -8.43
C ARG A 78 -5.14 -5.60 -8.38
N LEU A 79 -4.19 -5.06 -7.61
CA LEU A 79 -2.88 -5.69 -7.38
C LEU A 79 -3.08 -6.95 -6.54
N VAL A 80 -2.75 -8.13 -7.06
CA VAL A 80 -2.89 -9.42 -6.34
C VAL A 80 -1.55 -9.97 -5.87
N GLU A 81 -0.46 -9.62 -6.58
CA GLU A 81 0.89 -10.05 -6.23
C GLU A 81 1.88 -8.92 -6.54
N ASP A 82 2.71 -8.55 -5.58
CA ASP A 82 3.83 -7.63 -5.76
C ASP A 82 5.12 -8.39 -5.48
N ARG A 83 5.92 -8.65 -6.52
CA ARG A 83 7.12 -9.50 -6.40
C ARG A 83 8.32 -8.65 -6.00
N LEU A 84 9.15 -9.22 -5.14
CA LEU A 84 10.40 -8.58 -4.75
C LEU A 84 11.37 -8.42 -5.94
N PRO A 85 12.20 -7.36 -5.99
CA PRO A 85 13.08 -7.11 -7.12
C PRO A 85 14.21 -8.14 -7.30
N ILE A 86 14.31 -8.78 -8.46
CA ILE A 86 15.39 -9.76 -8.71
C ILE A 86 16.55 -9.17 -9.50
N VAL A 87 17.74 -9.70 -9.22
CA VAL A 87 18.94 -9.46 -10.04
C VAL A 87 19.02 -10.52 -11.13
N THR A 88 18.97 -10.12 -12.39
CA THR A 88 18.90 -11.04 -13.53
C THR A 88 19.71 -10.56 -14.73
N THR A 89 20.10 -11.46 -15.63
CA THR A 89 20.62 -11.10 -16.96
C THR A 89 19.51 -10.98 -18.00
N SER A 90 18.30 -11.42 -17.68
CA SER A 90 17.10 -11.31 -18.51
C SER A 90 16.62 -9.86 -18.58
N ASP A 91 16.06 -9.46 -19.72
CA ASP A 91 15.35 -8.20 -19.88
C ASP A 91 13.88 -8.39 -20.27
N ARG A 92 13.34 -9.62 -20.16
CA ARG A 92 11.98 -9.97 -20.67
C ARG A 92 11.12 -10.82 -19.73
N VAL A 93 11.75 -11.46 -18.74
CA VAL A 93 11.11 -12.49 -17.91
C VAL A 93 11.62 -12.38 -16.50
N TYR A 94 10.68 -12.32 -15.54
CA TYR A 94 10.94 -12.54 -14.13
C TYR A 94 11.13 -14.05 -13.88
N SER A 95 12.27 -14.46 -13.30
CA SER A 95 12.60 -15.86 -13.06
C SER A 95 12.36 -16.25 -11.60
N TYR A 96 11.45 -17.21 -11.36
CA TYR A 96 11.21 -17.76 -10.03
C TYR A 96 12.47 -18.39 -9.42
N LYS A 97 13.30 -19.04 -10.25
CA LYS A 97 14.55 -19.67 -9.80
C LYS A 97 15.57 -18.63 -9.34
N GLU A 98 15.66 -17.50 -10.04
CA GLU A 98 16.55 -16.40 -9.64
C GLU A 98 16.03 -15.72 -8.37
N ALA A 99 14.72 -15.57 -8.21
CA ALA A 99 14.10 -15.04 -7.00
C ALA A 99 14.44 -15.92 -5.77
N MET A 100 14.19 -17.22 -5.86
CA MET A 100 14.52 -18.18 -4.80
C MET A 100 16.02 -18.16 -4.45
N ALA A 101 16.89 -18.06 -5.45
CA ALA A 101 18.34 -17.96 -5.21
C ALA A 101 18.75 -16.62 -4.57
N THR A 102 18.04 -15.53 -4.90
CA THR A 102 18.34 -14.18 -4.38
C THR A 102 17.91 -14.05 -2.92
N TYR A 103 16.74 -14.58 -2.58
CA TYR A 103 16.14 -14.43 -1.24
C TYR A 103 16.34 -15.64 -0.34
N ASN A 104 16.76 -16.79 -0.89
CA ASN A 104 16.83 -18.07 -0.19
C ASN A 104 15.50 -18.44 0.50
N ASP A 105 14.39 -18.14 -0.18
CA ASP A 105 13.02 -18.31 0.31
C ASP A 105 12.08 -18.61 -0.88
N GLY A 106 11.05 -19.44 -0.67
CA GLY A 106 10.05 -19.75 -1.69
C GLY A 106 8.94 -18.71 -1.82
N VAL A 107 8.78 -17.82 -0.83
CA VAL A 107 7.79 -16.74 -0.79
C VAL A 107 8.51 -15.39 -0.90
N TYR A 108 8.67 -14.91 -2.13
CA TYR A 108 9.37 -13.66 -2.48
C TYR A 108 8.41 -12.59 -3.01
N TYR A 109 7.17 -12.61 -2.55
CA TYR A 109 6.13 -11.71 -3.01
C TYR A 109 5.18 -11.34 -1.88
N THR A 110 4.54 -10.19 -2.02
CA THR A 110 3.39 -9.80 -1.22
C THR A 110 2.12 -10.19 -1.97
N GLU A 111 1.25 -10.95 -1.31
CA GLU A 111 -0.04 -11.34 -1.85
C GLU A 111 -1.16 -10.49 -1.25
N TYR A 112 -2.13 -10.10 -2.08
CA TYR A 112 -3.27 -9.29 -1.68
C TYR A 112 -4.57 -10.03 -1.98
N ALA A 113 -5.39 -10.23 -0.97
CA ALA A 113 -6.75 -10.71 -1.12
C ALA A 113 -7.74 -9.57 -0.90
N TYR A 114 -8.79 -9.55 -1.71
CA TYR A 114 -9.84 -8.53 -1.66
C TYR A 114 -11.20 -9.16 -1.37
N ASP A 115 -12.10 -8.38 -0.79
CA ASP A 115 -13.50 -8.75 -0.74
C ASP A 115 -14.15 -8.71 -2.13
N TYR A 116 -15.31 -9.34 -2.23
CA TYR A 116 -16.13 -9.34 -3.44
C TYR A 116 -16.94 -8.04 -3.59
N SER A 117 -16.69 -7.02 -2.76
CA SER A 117 -17.45 -5.79 -2.82
C SER A 117 -16.97 -4.89 -3.96
N PRO A 118 -17.85 -4.04 -4.53
CA PRO A 118 -17.44 -3.01 -5.49
C PRO A 118 -16.40 -2.01 -4.94
N LEU A 119 -16.25 -1.94 -3.62
CA LEU A 119 -15.34 -1.04 -2.93
C LEU A 119 -13.88 -1.55 -2.94
N LYS A 120 -13.62 -2.75 -3.47
CA LYS A 120 -12.28 -3.33 -3.63
C LYS A 120 -11.50 -3.31 -2.32
N ARG A 121 -12.12 -3.72 -1.22
CA ARG A 121 -11.50 -3.65 0.11
C ARG A 121 -10.53 -4.80 0.30
N VAL A 122 -9.34 -4.52 0.82
CA VAL A 122 -8.35 -5.55 1.14
C VAL A 122 -8.81 -6.31 2.39
N ILE A 123 -8.77 -7.64 2.34
CA ILE A 123 -9.12 -8.54 3.46
C ILE A 123 -7.92 -9.31 4.00
N SER A 124 -6.83 -9.39 3.24
CA SER A 124 -5.57 -9.97 3.70
C SER A 124 -4.41 -9.42 2.89
N ILE A 125 -3.30 -9.16 3.56
CA ILE A 125 -2.01 -8.81 2.97
C ILE A 125 -1.02 -9.80 3.55
N MET A 126 -0.41 -10.62 2.70
CA MET A 126 0.56 -11.61 3.14
C MET A 126 1.93 -11.19 2.61
N GLY A 127 2.82 -10.79 3.52
CA GLY A 127 4.18 -10.38 3.18
C GLY A 127 5.06 -11.53 2.67
N PRO A 128 6.26 -11.21 2.16
CA PRO A 128 7.23 -12.22 1.77
C PRO A 128 7.83 -12.96 2.98
N GLY A 129 8.27 -14.19 2.74
CA GLY A 129 8.99 -15.05 3.67
C GLY A 129 8.15 -16.22 4.18
N GLU A 130 8.65 -17.44 4.02
CA GLU A 130 7.96 -18.69 4.40
C GLU A 130 7.73 -18.81 5.91
N ASN A 131 8.60 -18.20 6.71
CA ASN A 131 8.55 -18.28 8.17
C ASN A 131 7.58 -17.25 8.79
N PHE A 132 7.07 -16.29 8.01
CA PHE A 132 6.12 -15.31 8.52
C PHE A 132 4.70 -15.90 8.49
N SER A 133 3.96 -15.64 9.58
CA SER A 133 2.54 -15.97 9.64
C SER A 133 1.82 -15.29 8.48
N ARG A 134 1.07 -16.07 7.70
CA ARG A 134 0.24 -15.55 6.60
C ARG A 134 -1.21 -15.33 7.02
N ASP A 135 -1.49 -15.38 8.34
CA ASP A 135 -2.83 -15.23 8.91
C ASP A 135 -3.22 -13.77 9.18
N LEU A 136 -2.64 -12.82 8.45
CA LEU A 136 -3.09 -11.43 8.49
C LEU A 136 -4.48 -11.33 7.89
N SER A 137 -5.37 -10.64 8.59
CA SER A 137 -6.72 -10.42 8.09
C SER A 137 -7.24 -9.04 8.47
N THR A 138 -7.97 -8.45 7.53
CA THR A 138 -8.70 -7.21 7.70
C THR A 138 -10.19 -7.49 7.59
N GLY A 139 -10.93 -7.19 8.65
CA GLY A 139 -12.38 -7.32 8.73
C GLY A 139 -13.06 -5.97 8.79
N TYR A 140 -14.23 -5.85 8.15
CA TYR A 140 -15.04 -4.63 8.15
C TYR A 140 -16.37 -4.91 8.84
N SER A 141 -16.73 -4.07 9.81
CA SER A 141 -17.96 -4.19 10.56
C SER A 141 -18.43 -2.83 11.07
N SER A 142 -19.45 -2.82 11.94
CA SER A 142 -19.92 -1.63 12.63
C SER A 142 -19.93 -1.86 14.13
N ASN A 143 -19.92 -0.78 14.91
CA ASN A 143 -19.94 -0.86 16.36
C ASN A 143 -21.23 -1.49 16.90
N LYS A 144 -21.16 -2.04 18.12
CA LYS A 144 -22.28 -2.68 18.84
C LYS A 144 -22.49 -2.01 20.20
N ALA A 145 -23.61 -2.30 20.86
CA ALA A 145 -23.92 -1.76 22.18
C ALA A 145 -23.19 -2.50 23.32
N THR A 146 -22.54 -3.64 23.03
CA THR A 146 -21.84 -4.45 24.03
C THR A 146 -20.59 -5.13 23.45
N GLY A 147 -19.73 -5.62 24.35
CA GLY A 147 -18.55 -6.40 24.00
C GLY A 147 -17.43 -5.58 23.36
N ILE A 148 -16.57 -6.26 22.60
CA ILE A 148 -15.36 -5.68 21.99
C ILE A 148 -15.62 -4.58 20.95
N LEU A 149 -16.87 -4.46 20.49
CA LEU A 149 -17.30 -3.44 19.52
C LEU A 149 -18.03 -2.26 20.18
N LEU A 150 -18.03 -2.17 21.51
CA LEU A 150 -18.51 -1.01 22.26
C LEU A 150 -17.50 0.14 22.19
N CYS A 151 -17.99 1.35 21.94
CA CYS A 151 -17.21 2.59 21.92
C CYS A 151 -17.87 3.67 22.78
N LYS A 152 -17.11 4.22 23.73
CA LYS A 152 -17.53 5.41 24.51
C LYS A 152 -17.63 6.64 23.60
N LEU A 153 -18.54 7.54 23.93
CA LEU A 153 -18.75 8.79 23.21
C LEU A 153 -18.22 9.96 24.05
N TYR A 154 -17.01 10.42 23.74
CA TYR A 154 -16.45 11.64 24.31
C TYR A 154 -16.83 12.84 23.46
N LYS A 155 -17.18 13.95 24.10
CA LYS A 155 -17.47 15.25 23.46
C LYS A 155 -16.73 16.36 24.18
N VAL A 156 -16.52 17.46 23.48
CA VAL A 156 -16.02 18.70 24.06
C VAL A 156 -17.18 19.69 24.13
N THR A 157 -17.36 20.34 25.28
CA THR A 157 -18.35 21.43 25.43
C THR A 157 -17.88 22.69 24.68
N PHE A 158 -18.77 23.67 24.53
CA PHE A 158 -18.37 24.97 23.95
C PHE A 158 -17.28 25.69 24.78
N THR A 159 -17.16 25.36 26.08
CA THR A 159 -16.12 25.89 26.97
C THR A 159 -14.79 25.13 26.88
N GLY A 160 -14.71 24.08 26.05
CA GLY A 160 -13.48 23.28 25.89
C GLY A 160 -13.35 22.12 26.88
N GLU A 161 -14.39 21.82 27.66
CA GLU A 161 -14.34 20.77 28.69
C GLU A 161 -14.67 19.40 28.08
N LEU A 162 -13.87 18.39 28.44
CA LEU A 162 -14.12 17.01 28.05
C LEU A 162 -15.29 16.42 28.84
N VAL A 163 -16.27 15.85 28.13
CA VAL A 163 -17.45 15.20 28.73
C VAL A 163 -17.65 13.82 28.12
N LEU A 164 -17.83 12.82 28.99
CA LEU A 164 -18.30 11.49 28.59
C LEU A 164 -19.82 11.51 28.41
N ASN A 165 -20.28 11.45 27.17
CA ASN A 165 -21.70 11.50 26.80
C ASN A 165 -22.25 10.10 26.48
N GLY A 166 -22.01 9.15 27.38
CA GLY A 166 -22.42 7.75 27.22
C GLY A 166 -21.60 7.01 26.16
N ASN A 167 -22.28 6.18 25.36
CA ASN A 167 -21.69 5.35 24.31
C ASN A 167 -22.34 5.65 22.96
N TYR A 168 -21.61 5.40 21.87
CA TYR A 168 -22.19 5.43 20.53
C TYR A 168 -23.29 4.37 20.39
N ALA A 169 -24.37 4.71 19.68
CA ALA A 169 -25.42 3.74 19.37
C ALA A 169 -24.91 2.70 18.36
N GLU A 170 -25.57 1.55 18.29
CA GLU A 170 -25.17 0.48 17.35
C GLU A 170 -25.21 0.98 15.91
N LYS A 171 -24.25 0.51 15.10
CA LYS A 171 -24.15 0.81 13.66
C LYS A 171 -23.95 2.30 13.34
N GLU A 172 -23.43 3.09 14.27
CA GLU A 172 -23.08 4.50 14.02
C GLU A 172 -21.65 4.69 13.52
N LEU A 173 -20.75 3.77 13.85
CA LEU A 173 -19.33 3.83 13.53
C LEU A 173 -18.94 2.71 12.56
N PHE A 174 -18.01 3.03 11.67
CA PHE A 174 -17.30 2.03 10.86
C PHE A 174 -16.17 1.44 11.69
N VAL A 175 -16.05 0.11 11.68
CA VAL A 175 -15.00 -0.59 12.42
C VAL A 175 -14.17 -1.42 11.46
N VAL A 176 -12.87 -1.17 11.48
CA VAL A 176 -11.86 -1.99 10.79
C VAL A 176 -11.14 -2.80 11.85
N ARG A 177 -11.15 -4.13 11.71
CA ARG A 177 -10.38 -5.06 12.52
C ARG A 177 -9.17 -5.50 11.73
N GLU A 178 -7.99 -5.39 12.27
CA GLU A 178 -6.74 -5.86 11.69
C GLU A 178 -6.12 -6.87 12.63
N LYS A 179 -5.75 -8.05 12.10
CA LYS A 179 -4.98 -9.06 12.81
C LYS A 179 -3.57 -9.06 12.26
N ASP A 180 -2.57 -8.91 13.14
CA ASP A 180 -1.16 -8.93 12.78
C ASP A 180 -0.58 -10.36 12.72
N GLU A 181 0.69 -10.47 12.34
CA GLU A 181 1.45 -11.71 12.26
C GLU A 181 1.52 -12.45 13.60
N ASP A 182 1.56 -11.70 14.70
CA ASP A 182 1.67 -12.16 16.08
C ASP A 182 0.30 -12.49 16.71
N HIS A 183 -0.77 -12.45 15.92
CA HIS A 183 -2.16 -12.72 16.32
C HIS A 183 -2.78 -11.66 17.24
N ASN A 184 -2.16 -10.49 17.39
CA ASN A 184 -2.79 -9.37 18.07
C ASN A 184 -3.82 -8.71 17.15
N GLU A 185 -4.90 -8.25 17.73
CA GLU A 185 -6.00 -7.63 17.01
C GLU A 185 -6.07 -6.14 17.33
N THR A 186 -6.20 -5.32 16.29
CA THR A 186 -6.43 -3.89 16.43
C THR A 186 -7.79 -3.55 15.82
N TYR A 187 -8.61 -2.81 16.55
CA TYR A 187 -9.89 -2.30 16.09
C TYR A 187 -9.81 -0.78 15.96
N THR A 188 -9.99 -0.28 14.75
CA THR A 188 -10.07 1.16 14.47
C THR A 188 -11.52 1.53 14.20
N PHE A 189 -12.07 2.41 15.04
CA PHE A 189 -13.42 2.94 14.92
C PHE A 189 -13.37 4.31 14.27
N ARG A 190 -14.23 4.53 13.28
CA ARG A 190 -14.36 5.80 12.57
C ARG A 190 -15.80 6.29 12.55
N ASP A 191 -15.96 7.60 12.66
CA ASP A 191 -17.25 8.25 12.54
C ASP A 191 -17.70 8.42 11.07
N LYS A 192 -18.81 9.11 10.87
CA LYS A 192 -19.41 9.36 9.54
C LYS A 192 -18.59 10.35 8.70
N GLN A 193 -17.65 11.06 9.33
CA GLN A 193 -16.70 11.97 8.70
C GLN A 193 -15.34 11.29 8.42
N ASP A 194 -15.25 9.97 8.60
CA ASP A 194 -14.02 9.17 8.46
C ASP A 194 -12.90 9.55 9.46
N ARG A 195 -13.25 10.22 10.57
CA ARG A 195 -12.30 10.52 11.64
C ARG A 195 -12.17 9.32 12.56
N LYS A 196 -10.94 8.97 12.93
CA LYS A 196 -10.68 7.95 13.96
C LYS A 196 -11.20 8.46 15.30
N VAL A 197 -12.06 7.71 15.97
CA VAL A 197 -12.61 8.07 17.30
C VAL A 197 -12.11 7.16 18.42
N LEU A 198 -11.75 5.91 18.07
CA LEU A 198 -11.16 4.94 18.99
C LEU A 198 -10.21 4.03 18.20
N VAL A 199 -9.04 3.78 18.78
CA VAL A 199 -8.18 2.65 18.42
C VAL A 199 -8.09 1.74 19.64
N ARG A 200 -8.56 0.51 19.50
CA ARG A 200 -8.49 -0.52 20.54
C ARG A 200 -7.47 -1.57 20.13
N GLN A 201 -6.37 -1.65 20.86
CA GLN A 201 -5.34 -2.68 20.68
C GLN A 201 -5.58 -3.81 21.68
N MET A 202 -5.63 -5.04 21.19
CA MET A 202 -5.84 -6.23 22.03
C MET A 202 -4.49 -6.83 22.42
N LEU A 203 -4.29 -7.04 23.72
CA LEU A 203 -3.23 -7.91 24.24
C LEU A 203 -3.90 -9.14 24.85
N GLY A 204 -3.99 -10.22 24.07
CA GLY A 204 -4.90 -11.33 24.38
C GLY A 204 -6.35 -10.82 24.44
N ASP A 205 -7.05 -11.10 25.54
CA ASP A 205 -8.43 -10.64 25.76
C ASP A 205 -8.55 -9.25 26.40
N ILE A 206 -7.42 -8.56 26.63
CA ILE A 206 -7.39 -7.26 27.33
C ILE A 206 -7.37 -6.11 26.31
N PRO A 207 -8.43 -5.27 26.27
CA PRO A 207 -8.47 -4.11 25.37
C PRO A 207 -7.69 -2.92 25.94
N HIS A 208 -6.86 -2.31 25.10
CA HIS A 208 -6.14 -1.07 25.38
C HIS A 208 -6.68 0.02 24.44
N ASP A 209 -7.52 0.89 25.01
CA ASP A 209 -8.26 1.89 24.27
C ASP A 209 -7.53 3.23 24.20
N THR A 210 -7.40 3.77 22.99
CA THR A 210 -7.01 5.16 22.76
C THR A 210 -8.14 5.91 22.08
N TYR A 211 -8.75 6.88 22.78
CA TYR A 211 -9.82 7.70 22.22
C TYR A 211 -9.29 9.00 21.62
N PHE A 212 -9.93 9.43 20.54
CA PHE A 212 -9.63 10.67 19.83
C PHE A 212 -10.89 11.55 19.86
N VAL A 213 -10.76 12.74 20.44
CA VAL A 213 -11.89 13.64 20.68
C VAL A 213 -11.70 14.91 19.87
N TYR A 214 -12.74 15.25 19.11
CA TYR A 214 -12.75 16.39 18.22
C TYR A 214 -13.69 17.48 18.73
N ASP A 215 -13.41 18.72 18.37
CA ASP A 215 -14.32 19.85 18.60
C ASP A 215 -15.38 19.98 17.49
N ALA A 216 -16.19 21.04 17.58
CA ALA A 216 -17.21 21.37 16.59
C ALA A 216 -16.63 21.89 15.26
N CYS A 217 -15.33 22.19 15.22
CA CYS A 217 -14.58 22.64 14.04
C CYS A 217 -13.76 21.50 13.42
N ASP A 218 -13.98 20.25 13.84
CA ASP A 218 -13.28 19.04 13.41
C ASP A 218 -11.78 18.98 13.77
N ASN A 219 -11.30 19.81 14.71
CA ASN A 219 -9.93 19.75 15.22
C ASN A 219 -9.81 18.66 16.30
N LEU A 220 -8.70 17.91 16.30
CA LEU A 220 -8.39 16.92 17.32
C LEU A 220 -7.90 17.62 18.60
N ILE A 221 -8.74 17.72 19.64
CA ILE A 221 -8.40 18.43 20.89
C ILE A 221 -7.83 17.49 21.94
N PHE A 222 -8.33 16.25 22.05
CA PHE A 222 -7.84 15.30 23.04
C PHE A 222 -7.47 13.96 22.42
N VAL A 223 -6.34 13.42 22.85
CA VAL A 223 -6.03 11.99 22.72
C VAL A 223 -5.95 11.41 24.13
N LEU A 224 -6.81 10.43 24.42
CA LEU A 224 -6.96 9.79 25.72
C LEU A 224 -6.39 8.37 25.64
N PRO A 225 -5.15 8.13 26.07
CA PRO A 225 -4.51 6.81 26.02
C PRO A 225 -5.17 5.80 26.99
N PRO A 226 -4.75 4.53 26.98
CA PRO A 226 -5.31 3.49 27.85
C PRO A 226 -5.27 3.87 29.34
N ALA A 227 -4.18 4.49 29.80
CA ALA A 227 -4.04 4.93 31.19
C ALA A 227 -5.15 5.90 31.64
N TYR A 228 -5.69 6.73 30.74
CA TYR A 228 -6.82 7.61 31.05
C TYR A 228 -8.10 6.84 31.37
N GLN A 229 -8.25 5.66 30.76
CA GLN A 229 -9.44 4.82 30.95
C GLN A 229 -9.44 4.16 32.33
N ASP A 230 -8.25 3.93 32.88
CA ASP A 230 -8.05 3.41 34.24
C ASP A 230 -8.13 4.55 35.26
N GLU A 231 -7.42 5.66 35.02
CA GLU A 231 -7.36 6.84 35.87
C GLU A 231 -7.67 8.10 35.03
N PRO A 232 -8.89 8.67 35.11
CA PRO A 232 -9.33 9.78 34.26
C PRO A 232 -8.75 11.13 34.72
N ASP A 233 -7.43 11.27 34.65
CA ASP A 233 -6.68 12.48 34.95
C ASP A 233 -6.18 13.11 33.63
N LEU A 234 -6.69 14.31 33.32
CA LEU A 234 -6.35 15.04 32.09
C LEU A 234 -4.94 15.66 32.11
N ASP A 235 -4.39 15.91 33.30
CA ASP A 235 -3.07 16.52 33.44
C ASP A 235 -1.97 15.47 33.36
N LEU A 236 -2.28 14.23 33.77
CA LEU A 236 -1.33 13.11 33.77
C LEU A 236 -1.47 12.19 32.55
N TYR A 237 -2.70 11.88 32.14
CA TYR A 237 -2.99 10.83 31.15
C TYR A 237 -3.80 11.34 29.96
N ALA A 238 -3.59 12.56 29.49
CA ALA A 238 -4.16 13.01 28.23
C ALA A 238 -3.18 13.89 27.44
N TYR A 239 -3.25 13.79 26.11
CA TYR A 239 -2.63 14.77 25.23
C TYR A 239 -3.68 15.79 24.83
N GLN A 240 -3.41 17.07 25.09
CA GLN A 240 -4.31 18.19 24.83
C GLN A 240 -3.72 19.08 23.74
N TYR A 241 -4.55 19.44 22.76
CA TYR A 241 -4.18 20.29 21.63
C TYR A 241 -5.08 21.52 21.65
N LYS A 242 -4.51 22.70 21.44
CA LYS A 242 -5.23 23.97 21.38
C LYS A 242 -4.98 24.59 20.03
N TYR A 243 -6.05 25.04 19.39
CA TYR A 243 -5.97 25.60 18.04
C TYR A 243 -6.26 27.09 18.08
N ASP A 244 -5.58 27.84 17.21
CA ASP A 244 -5.97 29.21 16.89
C ASP A 244 -7.24 29.23 16.01
N ASN A 245 -7.76 30.42 15.72
CA ASN A 245 -8.94 30.60 14.86
C ASN A 245 -8.73 30.16 13.39
N TRP A 246 -7.51 29.77 13.02
CA TRP A 246 -7.14 29.31 11.68
C TRP A 246 -6.83 27.82 11.63
N GLY A 247 -6.96 27.09 12.76
CA GLY A 247 -6.72 25.65 12.82
C GLY A 247 -5.26 25.25 12.97
N HIS A 248 -4.38 26.17 13.38
CA HIS A 248 -3.01 25.82 13.75
C HIS A 248 -2.94 25.42 15.23
N CYS A 249 -2.27 24.31 15.50
CA CYS A 249 -2.01 23.79 16.83
C CYS A 249 -0.74 24.38 17.46
#